data_AF-A0AAF0V6A5-F1
#
_entry.id   AF-A0AAF0V6A5-F1
#
_cell.length_a   1.000
_cell.length_b   1.000
_cell.length_c   1.000
_cell.angle_alpha   90.00
_cell.angle_beta   90.00
_cell.angle_gamma   90.00
#
_symmetry.space_group_name_H-M   'P 1'
#
loop_
_entity.id
_entity.type
_entity.pdbx_description
1 polymer ?
#
loop_
_entity_poly.entity_id
_entity_poly.type
_entity_poly.pdbx_seq_one_letter_code
_entity_poly.pdbx_strand_id
1 'polypeptide(L)'
;MHTTLVAGWASSMDLYELAVFDPSDPDLDPMWRQGLYGPGIWVSDPYGLMGKVQPVNPVWGVEDFDPFVPGGIASHHIAVGTLGILAGLFHLSVRPPQRLYKGLRMGNIETVLSSCIVAVFFAAFVVAETMWYGSGTTPIELFGSTHYQWDQGFYDYIGNNLAKGGLFRAGSMDNGDGIAVGWLGHPILRDKEGRELFVRRMPTFFDTFPVILVDSNGIVRADVPFRSAESKNSVEQVGVTVEFYGGELNSVSYSFPATMKKYARRAQLGEIFELDRATLKSDSFFRSSP
;
A
#
# COMPACT_ATOMS: atom_id res chain seq x y z
N MET A 1 -19.44 -26.77 -14.32
CA MET A 1 -18.51 -26.08 -15.24
C MET A 1 -17.99 -24.78 -14.64
N HIS A 2 -18.77 -23.69 -14.56
CA HIS A 2 -18.29 -22.40 -14.04
C HIS A 2 -17.61 -22.51 -12.66
N THR A 3 -18.29 -23.04 -11.64
CA THR A 3 -17.73 -23.19 -10.29
C THR A 3 -16.43 -24.01 -10.25
N THR A 4 -16.34 -25.06 -11.07
CA THR A 4 -15.14 -25.90 -11.19
C THR A 4 -13.97 -25.13 -11.79
N LEU A 5 -14.22 -24.27 -12.78
CA LEU A 5 -13.19 -23.42 -13.37
C LEU A 5 -12.69 -22.38 -12.38
N VAL A 6 -13.59 -21.76 -11.60
CA VAL A 6 -13.20 -20.80 -10.56
C VAL A 6 -12.34 -21.47 -9.47
N ALA A 7 -12.77 -22.64 -8.97
CA ALA A 7 -11.98 -23.39 -7.99
C ALA A 7 -10.62 -23.86 -8.55
N GLY A 8 -10.61 -24.33 -9.80
CA GLY A 8 -9.37 -24.72 -10.49
C GLY A 8 -8.42 -23.55 -10.70
N TRP A 9 -8.95 -22.38 -11.04
CA TRP A 9 -8.17 -21.14 -11.13
C TRP A 9 -7.55 -20.77 -9.79
N ALA A 10 -8.32 -20.76 -8.70
CA ALA A 10 -7.82 -20.43 -7.35
C ALA A 10 -6.67 -21.36 -6.95
N SER A 11 -6.86 -22.68 -7.07
CA SER A 11 -5.79 -23.65 -6.76
C SER A 11 -4.57 -23.50 -7.67
N SER A 12 -4.76 -23.16 -8.96
CA SER A 12 -3.63 -22.94 -9.87
C SER A 12 -2.84 -21.67 -9.54
N MET A 13 -3.51 -20.62 -9.07
CA MET A 13 -2.87 -19.39 -8.61
C MET A 13 -2.10 -19.62 -7.31
N ASP A 14 -2.71 -20.30 -6.33
CA ASP A 14 -2.03 -20.67 -5.08
C ASP A 14 -0.75 -21.48 -5.34
N LEU A 15 -0.82 -22.47 -6.25
CA LEU A 15 0.35 -23.27 -6.62
C LEU A 15 1.42 -22.46 -7.36
N TYR A 16 1.02 -21.48 -8.18
CA TYR A 16 1.94 -20.60 -8.87
C TYR A 16 2.66 -19.67 -7.89
N GLU A 17 1.92 -19.01 -7.00
CA GLU A 17 2.47 -18.14 -5.95
C GLU A 17 3.44 -18.90 -5.06
N LEU A 18 3.07 -20.09 -4.59
CA LEU A 18 3.95 -20.94 -3.78
C LEU A 18 5.24 -21.35 -4.50
N ALA A 19 5.20 -21.49 -5.83
CA ALA A 19 6.36 -21.89 -6.61
C ALA A 19 7.39 -20.76 -6.82
N VAL A 20 6.98 -19.49 -6.64
CA VAL A 20 7.82 -18.32 -6.88
C VAL A 20 8.08 -17.48 -5.63
N PHE A 21 7.35 -17.72 -4.55
CA PHE A 21 7.48 -17.00 -3.28
C PHE A 21 8.84 -17.23 -2.61
N ASP A 22 9.48 -16.15 -2.18
CA ASP A 22 10.64 -16.17 -1.30
C ASP A 22 10.23 -15.78 0.13
N PRO A 23 10.19 -16.73 1.08
CA PRO A 23 9.82 -16.45 2.47
C PRO A 23 10.99 -15.96 3.34
N SER A 24 12.17 -15.69 2.77
CA SER A 24 13.40 -15.50 3.55
C SER A 24 13.46 -14.20 4.35
N ASP A 25 12.82 -13.13 3.88
CA ASP A 25 12.83 -11.81 4.53
C ASP A 25 11.43 -11.17 4.57
N PRO A 26 10.63 -11.42 5.62
CA PRO A 26 9.31 -10.82 5.76
C PRO A 26 9.33 -9.33 6.11
N ASP A 27 10.49 -8.78 6.51
CA ASP A 27 10.61 -7.38 6.96
C ASP A 27 10.83 -6.45 5.75
N LEU A 28 11.74 -6.82 4.84
CA LEU A 28 12.11 -6.01 3.68
C LEU A 28 11.54 -6.53 2.35
N ASP A 29 11.23 -7.83 2.26
CA ASP A 29 10.63 -8.45 1.08
C ASP A 29 9.33 -9.22 1.39
N PRO A 30 8.32 -8.57 2.01
CA PRO A 30 7.04 -9.20 2.33
C PRO A 30 6.25 -9.58 1.06
N MET A 31 5.24 -10.45 1.24
CA MET A 31 4.39 -11.00 0.18
C MET A 31 3.86 -9.97 -0.83
N TRP A 32 3.48 -8.77 -0.39
CA TRP A 32 2.95 -7.72 -1.28
C TRP A 32 4.00 -7.07 -2.18
N ARG A 33 5.30 -7.11 -1.83
CA ARG A 33 6.37 -6.67 -2.76
C ARG A 33 6.54 -7.65 -3.91
N GLN A 34 6.42 -8.94 -3.60
CA GLN A 34 6.52 -10.05 -4.55
C GLN A 34 5.23 -10.28 -5.37
N GLY A 35 4.11 -9.66 -5.00
CA GLY A 35 2.83 -9.68 -5.74
C GLY A 35 1.88 -10.82 -5.37
N LEU A 36 1.91 -11.27 -4.10
CA LEU A 36 1.08 -12.37 -3.58
C LEU A 36 -0.15 -11.88 -2.80
N TYR A 37 -1.14 -12.77 -2.60
CA TYR A 37 -2.35 -12.51 -1.80
C TYR A 37 -2.32 -13.23 -0.43
N GLY A 38 -2.65 -12.52 0.65
CA GLY A 38 -2.44 -12.98 2.03
C GLY A 38 -3.48 -13.96 2.62
N PRO A 39 -3.19 -14.58 3.80
CA PRO A 39 -4.04 -15.61 4.41
C PRO A 39 -4.93 -15.15 5.59
N GLY A 40 -6.16 -15.65 5.66
CA GLY A 40 -6.99 -15.76 6.88
C GLY A 40 -7.40 -14.45 7.58
N ILE A 41 -7.93 -14.56 8.83
CA ILE A 41 -8.19 -13.37 9.68
C ILE A 41 -6.86 -12.94 10.30
N TRP A 42 -6.24 -11.94 9.68
CA TRP A 42 -5.00 -11.30 10.10
C TRP A 42 -5.30 -10.07 10.94
N VAL A 43 -4.64 -9.95 12.10
CA VAL A 43 -4.74 -8.78 12.97
C VAL A 43 -3.35 -8.22 13.18
N SER A 44 -3.23 -6.90 13.10
CA SER A 44 -1.97 -6.19 13.29
C SER A 44 -2.12 -5.00 14.21
N ASP A 45 -0.97 -4.45 14.62
CA ASP A 45 -0.90 -3.15 15.25
C ASP A 45 -1.12 -2.02 14.22
N PRO A 46 -1.37 -0.77 14.66
CA PRO A 46 -1.67 0.34 13.75
C PRO A 46 -0.60 0.66 12.70
N TYR A 47 0.65 0.22 12.92
CA TYR A 47 1.79 0.44 12.03
C TYR A 47 2.17 -0.80 11.21
N GLY A 48 1.42 -1.90 11.32
CA GLY A 48 1.66 -3.09 10.50
C GLY A 48 3.02 -3.73 10.74
N LEU A 49 3.45 -3.84 12.00
CA LEU A 49 4.76 -4.36 12.39
C LEU A 49 4.68 -5.73 13.07
N MET A 50 3.54 -6.05 13.68
CA MET A 50 3.37 -7.23 14.55
C MET A 50 2.15 -8.07 14.15
N GLY A 51 1.85 -8.12 12.85
CA GLY A 51 0.73 -8.85 12.31
C GLY A 51 0.83 -10.35 12.54
N LYS A 52 -0.31 -10.96 12.85
CA LYS A 52 -0.45 -12.42 12.90
C LYS A 52 -1.91 -12.84 12.82
N VAL A 53 -2.12 -14.12 12.54
CA VAL A 53 -3.43 -14.76 12.69
C VAL A 53 -3.79 -14.81 14.17
N GLN A 54 -4.94 -14.27 14.54
CA GLN A 54 -5.45 -14.28 15.91
C GLN A 54 -6.94 -14.59 15.97
N PRO A 55 -7.41 -15.24 17.05
CA PRO A 55 -8.83 -15.27 17.35
C PRO A 55 -9.32 -13.85 17.67
N VAL A 56 -10.51 -13.51 17.19
CA VAL A 56 -11.13 -12.20 17.38
C VAL A 56 -12.44 -12.36 18.14
N ASN A 57 -12.58 -11.61 19.24
CA ASN A 57 -13.84 -11.56 19.96
C ASN A 57 -14.81 -10.59 19.26
N PRO A 58 -16.10 -10.94 19.12
CA PRO A 58 -17.09 -10.05 18.53
C PRO A 58 -17.34 -8.84 19.42
N VAL A 59 -17.61 -7.69 18.80
CA VAL A 59 -17.95 -6.46 19.49
C VAL A 59 -19.34 -6.02 19.06
N TRP A 60 -20.16 -5.57 20.01
CA TRP A 60 -21.59 -5.27 19.77
C TRP A 60 -21.95 -3.81 20.03
N GLY A 61 -20.96 -2.97 20.35
CA GLY A 61 -21.11 -1.53 20.54
C GLY A 61 -21.11 -0.75 19.24
N VAL A 62 -20.92 0.56 19.32
CA VAL A 62 -20.87 1.44 18.13
C VAL A 62 -19.59 1.18 17.32
N GLU A 63 -18.53 0.79 18.00
CA GLU A 63 -17.24 0.40 17.44
C GLU A 63 -17.29 -0.84 16.52
N ASP A 64 -18.39 -1.61 16.54
CA ASP A 64 -18.68 -2.68 15.55
C ASP A 64 -18.69 -2.13 14.11
N PHE A 65 -19.08 -0.87 13.93
CA PHE A 65 -19.17 -0.21 12.63
C PHE A 65 -17.88 0.51 12.22
N ASP A 66 -16.84 0.49 13.06
CA ASP A 66 -15.52 1.02 12.69
C ASP A 66 -14.82 0.01 11.75
N PRO A 67 -14.52 0.38 10.49
CA PRO A 67 -13.91 -0.54 9.52
C PRO A 67 -12.53 -1.04 9.94
N PHE A 68 -11.87 -0.44 10.94
CA PHE A 68 -10.56 -0.84 11.44
C PHE A 68 -10.61 -1.71 12.70
N VAL A 69 -11.80 -1.98 13.26
CA VAL A 69 -11.96 -2.84 14.44
C VAL A 69 -12.31 -4.26 13.99
N PRO A 70 -11.40 -5.26 14.10
CA PRO A 70 -11.65 -6.62 13.60
C PRO A 70 -12.83 -7.30 14.29
N GLY A 71 -13.11 -6.92 15.54
CA GLY A 71 -14.26 -7.40 16.31
C GLY A 71 -15.59 -7.21 15.59
N GLY A 72 -15.70 -6.14 14.78
CA GLY A 72 -16.88 -5.84 13.99
C GLY A 72 -17.15 -6.86 12.88
N ILE A 73 -16.08 -7.46 12.33
CA ILE A 73 -16.18 -8.50 11.31
C ILE A 73 -16.87 -9.74 11.91
N ALA A 74 -16.49 -10.13 13.12
CA ALA A 74 -17.04 -11.31 13.78
C ALA A 74 -18.52 -11.12 14.15
N SER A 75 -18.89 -10.00 14.77
CA SER A 75 -20.28 -9.63 15.07
C SER A 75 -21.13 -9.53 13.81
N HIS A 76 -20.63 -8.90 12.75
CA HIS A 76 -21.31 -8.82 11.46
C HIS A 76 -21.67 -10.20 10.91
N HIS A 77 -20.72 -11.14 10.85
CA HIS A 77 -20.95 -12.49 10.35
C HIS A 77 -21.97 -13.26 11.21
N ILE A 78 -21.90 -13.15 12.55
CA ILE A 78 -22.85 -13.79 13.46
C ILE A 78 -24.27 -13.23 13.24
N ALA A 79 -24.42 -11.91 13.21
CA ALA A 79 -25.71 -11.25 13.08
C ALA A 79 -26.35 -11.49 11.71
N VAL A 80 -25.61 -11.24 10.63
CA VAL A 80 -26.10 -11.40 9.25
C VAL A 80 -26.32 -12.87 8.92
N GLY A 81 -25.46 -13.78 9.41
CA GLY A 81 -25.66 -15.22 9.26
C GLY A 81 -26.96 -15.70 9.92
N THR A 82 -27.22 -15.27 11.15
CA THR A 82 -28.47 -15.59 11.87
C THR A 82 -29.70 -15.03 11.15
N LEU A 83 -29.63 -13.77 10.71
CA LEU A 83 -30.70 -13.13 9.94
C LEU A 83 -30.94 -13.84 8.60
N GLY A 84 -29.88 -14.26 7.91
CA GLY A 84 -29.97 -15.00 6.65
C GLY A 84 -30.72 -16.33 6.79
N ILE A 85 -30.51 -17.07 7.88
CA ILE A 85 -31.26 -18.29 8.18
C ILE A 85 -32.75 -17.99 8.38
N LEU A 86 -33.08 -16.98 9.20
CA LEU A 86 -34.47 -16.59 9.45
C LEU A 86 -35.17 -16.10 8.17
N ALA A 87 -34.49 -15.29 7.36
CA ALA A 87 -34.98 -14.81 6.07
C ALA A 87 -35.17 -15.96 5.08
N GLY A 88 -34.24 -16.94 5.05
CA GLY A 88 -34.37 -18.15 4.25
C GLY A 88 -35.60 -18.98 4.63
N LEU A 89 -35.82 -19.20 5.93
CA LEU A 89 -37.01 -19.89 6.43
C LEU A 89 -38.30 -19.15 6.07
N PHE A 90 -38.31 -17.82 6.18
CA PHE A 90 -39.44 -17.00 5.75
C PHE A 90 -39.72 -17.20 4.25
N HIS A 91 -38.69 -17.11 3.39
CA HIS A 91 -38.85 -17.27 1.95
C HIS A 91 -39.24 -18.70 1.53
N LEU A 92 -38.91 -19.73 2.32
CA LEU A 92 -39.41 -21.09 2.13
C LEU A 92 -40.87 -21.25 2.57
N SER A 93 -41.30 -20.50 3.58
CA SER A 93 -42.62 -20.65 4.21
C SER A 93 -43.70 -19.77 3.58
N VAL A 94 -43.32 -18.67 2.92
CA VAL A 94 -44.25 -17.64 2.46
C VAL A 94 -44.11 -17.40 0.96
N ARG A 95 -45.23 -17.52 0.23
CA ARG A 95 -45.28 -17.19 -1.20
C ARG A 95 -45.25 -15.67 -1.44
N PRO A 96 -44.65 -15.20 -2.54
CA PRO A 96 -44.63 -13.78 -2.86
C PRO A 96 -46.04 -13.18 -3.03
N PRO A 97 -46.28 -11.95 -2.55
CA PRO A 97 -47.51 -11.21 -2.83
C PRO A 97 -47.73 -11.01 -4.33
N GLN A 98 -48.98 -11.13 -4.78
CA GLN A 98 -49.34 -11.08 -6.21
C GLN A 98 -48.89 -9.79 -6.92
N ARG A 99 -48.92 -8.66 -6.21
CA ARG A 99 -48.45 -7.36 -6.75
C ARG A 99 -46.96 -7.38 -7.05
N LEU A 100 -46.15 -7.91 -6.13
CA LEU A 100 -44.70 -8.03 -6.30
C LEU A 100 -44.36 -9.06 -7.37
N TYR A 101 -45.04 -10.22 -7.37
CA TYR A 101 -44.81 -11.27 -8.35
C TYR A 101 -44.97 -10.76 -9.79
N LYS A 102 -46.05 -10.01 -10.06
CA LYS A 102 -46.30 -9.39 -11.37
C LYS A 102 -45.38 -8.19 -11.63
N GLY A 103 -45.24 -7.29 -10.66
CA GLY A 103 -44.47 -6.05 -10.81
C GLY A 103 -42.99 -6.30 -11.10
N LEU A 104 -42.39 -7.27 -10.41
CA LEU A 104 -41.00 -7.68 -10.60
C LEU A 104 -40.83 -8.83 -11.59
N ARG A 105 -41.91 -9.28 -12.26
CA ARG A 105 -41.87 -10.37 -13.24
C ARG A 105 -41.16 -11.63 -12.72
N MET A 106 -41.47 -12.06 -11.49
CA MET A 106 -40.79 -13.17 -10.80
C MET A 106 -40.88 -14.54 -11.49
N GLY A 107 -41.71 -14.68 -12.54
CA GLY A 107 -41.74 -15.85 -13.41
C GLY A 107 -40.65 -15.88 -14.50
N ASN A 108 -39.92 -14.78 -14.72
CA ASN A 108 -38.79 -14.72 -15.66
C ASN A 108 -37.46 -14.80 -14.89
N ILE A 109 -36.63 -15.80 -15.21
CA ILE A 109 -35.32 -15.97 -14.59
C ILE A 109 -34.37 -14.78 -14.81
N GLU A 110 -34.52 -14.03 -15.88
CA GLU A 110 -33.69 -12.85 -16.15
C GLU A 110 -33.87 -11.76 -15.10
N THR A 111 -35.01 -11.71 -14.38
CA THR A 111 -35.15 -10.76 -13.27
C THR A 111 -34.21 -11.10 -12.11
N VAL A 112 -33.98 -12.40 -11.87
CA VAL A 112 -33.03 -12.86 -10.86
C VAL A 112 -31.62 -12.49 -11.31
N LEU A 113 -31.27 -12.78 -12.57
CA LEU A 113 -29.98 -12.39 -13.15
C LEU A 113 -29.72 -10.89 -13.00
N SER A 114 -30.69 -10.04 -13.36
CA SER A 114 -30.58 -8.59 -13.23
C SER A 114 -30.32 -8.15 -11.78
N SER A 115 -31.09 -8.67 -10.82
CA SER A 115 -30.90 -8.34 -9.40
C SER A 115 -29.57 -8.86 -8.84
N CYS A 116 -29.11 -10.04 -9.26
CA CYS A 116 -27.84 -10.61 -8.84
C CYS A 116 -26.64 -9.80 -9.37
N ILE A 117 -26.69 -9.33 -10.61
CA ILE A 117 -25.63 -8.48 -11.18
C ILE A 117 -25.48 -7.19 -10.35
N VAL A 118 -26.60 -6.56 -9.97
CA VAL A 118 -26.57 -5.35 -9.14
C VAL A 118 -25.97 -5.64 -7.76
N ALA A 119 -26.35 -6.75 -7.12
CA ALA A 119 -25.81 -7.14 -5.81
C ALA A 119 -24.30 -7.44 -5.87
N VAL A 120 -23.84 -8.15 -6.90
CA VAL A 120 -22.41 -8.46 -7.10
C VAL A 120 -21.61 -7.19 -7.41
N PHE A 121 -22.14 -6.30 -8.24
CA PHE A 121 -21.51 -5.02 -8.53
C PHE A 121 -21.40 -4.15 -7.28
N PHE A 122 -22.45 -4.07 -6.48
CA PHE A 122 -22.40 -3.37 -5.20
C PHE A 122 -21.29 -3.91 -4.28
N ALA A 123 -21.19 -5.24 -4.12
CA ALA A 123 -20.13 -5.85 -3.35
C ALA A 123 -18.74 -5.54 -3.93
N ALA A 124 -18.59 -5.54 -5.26
CA ALA A 124 -17.33 -5.21 -5.94
C ALA A 124 -16.88 -3.76 -5.65
N PHE A 125 -17.80 -2.80 -5.59
CA PHE A 125 -17.48 -1.42 -5.21
C PHE A 125 -17.01 -1.32 -3.77
N VAL A 126 -17.70 -1.98 -2.85
CA VAL A 126 -17.34 -1.97 -1.43
C VAL A 126 -15.94 -2.55 -1.22
N VAL A 127 -15.63 -3.71 -1.82
CA VAL A 127 -14.29 -4.30 -1.64
C VAL A 127 -13.18 -3.46 -2.29
N ALA A 128 -13.45 -2.85 -3.46
CA ALA A 128 -12.49 -1.95 -4.10
C ALA A 128 -12.20 -0.72 -3.24
N GLU A 129 -13.23 -0.15 -2.62
CA GLU A 129 -13.11 0.98 -1.71
C GLU A 129 -12.32 0.61 -0.45
N THR A 130 -12.69 -0.49 0.23
CA THR A 130 -11.97 -0.93 1.43
C THR A 130 -10.53 -1.33 1.17
N MET A 131 -10.20 -1.77 -0.04
CA MET A 131 -8.81 -2.00 -0.45
C MET A 131 -8.05 -0.69 -0.62
N TRP A 132 -8.67 0.28 -1.31
CA TRP A 132 -8.02 1.56 -1.62
C TRP A 132 -7.78 2.46 -0.40
N TYR A 133 -8.75 2.48 0.53
CA TYR A 133 -8.68 3.29 1.76
C TYR A 133 -8.05 2.55 2.94
N GLY A 134 -8.02 1.21 2.90
CA GLY A 134 -7.63 0.36 4.01
C GLY A 134 -8.78 0.06 4.98
N SER A 135 -8.77 -1.12 5.56
CA SER A 135 -9.68 -1.59 6.62
C SER A 135 -9.04 -2.73 7.40
N GLY A 136 -9.73 -3.21 8.44
CA GLY A 136 -9.32 -4.41 9.19
C GLY A 136 -9.31 -5.70 8.36
N THR A 137 -9.87 -5.69 7.14
CA THR A 137 -9.80 -6.83 6.20
C THR A 137 -8.72 -6.68 5.13
N THR A 138 -8.07 -5.52 5.04
CA THR A 138 -7.03 -5.21 4.05
C THR A 138 -5.76 -4.69 4.76
N PRO A 139 -5.16 -5.51 5.65
CA PRO A 139 -4.00 -5.08 6.42
C PRO A 139 -2.77 -4.88 5.52
N ILE A 140 -2.00 -3.83 5.84
CA ILE A 140 -0.85 -3.37 5.04
C ILE A 140 0.31 -4.38 4.97
N GLU A 141 0.44 -5.30 5.92
CA GLU A 141 1.43 -6.39 5.85
C GLU A 141 1.10 -7.43 4.78
N LEU A 142 -0.16 -7.48 4.34
CA LEU A 142 -0.62 -8.42 3.31
C LEU A 142 -0.79 -7.74 1.95
N PHE A 143 -1.16 -6.46 1.91
CA PHE A 143 -1.51 -5.74 0.68
C PHE A 143 -0.62 -4.52 0.37
N GLY A 144 0.30 -4.17 1.27
CA GLY A 144 1.11 -2.96 1.17
C GLY A 144 0.42 -1.72 1.70
N SER A 145 1.18 -0.61 1.77
CA SER A 145 0.70 0.66 2.31
C SER A 145 -0.27 1.39 1.38
N THR A 146 -1.23 2.13 1.95
CA THR A 146 -2.11 3.00 1.18
C THR A 146 -1.41 4.31 0.81
N HIS A 147 -1.84 4.97 -0.27
CA HIS A 147 -1.28 6.28 -0.64
C HIS A 147 -1.56 7.37 0.41
N TYR A 148 -2.65 7.24 1.19
CA TYR A 148 -2.97 8.15 2.28
C TYR A 148 -1.90 8.13 3.37
N GLN A 149 -1.29 6.97 3.63
CA GLN A 149 -0.19 6.85 4.59
C GLN A 149 1.06 7.59 4.11
N TRP A 150 1.34 7.61 2.80
CA TRP A 150 2.41 8.45 2.25
C TRP A 150 2.07 9.95 2.36
N ASP A 151 0.87 10.34 1.96
CA ASP A 151 0.45 11.74 1.95
C ASP A 151 0.40 12.35 3.36
N GLN A 152 0.20 11.52 4.39
CA GLN A 152 0.26 11.89 5.81
C GLN A 152 1.65 11.69 6.45
N GLY A 153 2.63 11.12 5.74
CA GLY A 153 4.00 10.91 6.21
C GLY A 153 4.18 9.76 7.22
N PHE A 154 3.33 8.73 7.14
CA PHE A 154 3.32 7.58 8.05
C PHE A 154 4.29 6.47 7.63
N TYR A 155 4.19 6.01 6.36
CA TYR A 155 5.20 5.13 5.77
C TYR A 155 6.17 5.92 4.94
N ASP A 156 7.46 5.73 5.23
CA ASP A 156 8.47 6.68 4.79
C ASP A 156 9.27 6.17 3.58
N TYR A 157 8.64 5.51 2.62
CA TYR A 157 9.24 5.24 1.31
C TYR A 157 8.19 5.20 0.20
N ILE A 158 8.27 6.14 -0.73
CA ILE A 158 7.29 6.32 -1.82
C ILE A 158 7.28 5.12 -2.80
N GLY A 159 8.34 4.33 -2.86
CA GLY A 159 8.34 3.13 -3.69
C GLY A 159 7.32 2.09 -3.24
N ASN A 160 6.89 2.14 -1.96
CA ASN A 160 5.84 1.30 -1.41
C ASN A 160 4.42 1.92 -1.52
N ASN A 161 4.32 3.16 -2.01
CA ASN A 161 3.03 3.81 -2.26
C ASN A 161 2.38 3.22 -3.51
N LEU A 162 1.23 2.56 -3.31
CA LEU A 162 0.47 1.89 -4.39
C LEU A 162 0.13 2.81 -5.57
N ALA A 163 0.05 4.12 -5.37
CA ALA A 163 -0.31 5.10 -6.40
C ALA A 163 0.87 5.56 -7.29
N LYS A 164 2.03 4.89 -7.22
CA LYS A 164 3.21 5.17 -8.07
C LYS A 164 3.40 4.25 -9.27
N GLY A 165 2.53 3.23 -9.42
CA GLY A 165 2.57 2.30 -10.53
C GLY A 165 2.22 2.91 -11.89
N GLY A 166 2.13 2.05 -12.91
CA GLY A 166 1.64 2.43 -14.23
C GLY A 166 0.92 1.25 -14.88
N LEU A 167 -0.14 1.53 -15.65
CA LEU A 167 -1.07 0.51 -16.17
C LEU A 167 -0.38 -0.65 -16.90
N PHE A 168 0.71 -0.38 -17.62
CA PHE A 168 1.46 -1.39 -18.39
C PHE A 168 2.80 -1.76 -17.78
N ARG A 169 3.07 -1.34 -16.53
CA ARG A 169 4.26 -1.77 -15.79
C ARG A 169 3.91 -3.05 -15.03
N ALA A 170 3.93 -4.17 -15.75
CA ALA A 170 3.58 -5.47 -15.20
C ALA A 170 4.69 -6.03 -14.31
N GLY A 171 4.30 -6.92 -13.38
CA GLY A 171 5.20 -7.63 -12.47
C GLY A 171 5.16 -7.08 -11.05
N SER A 172 5.96 -7.72 -10.18
CA SER A 172 6.13 -7.35 -8.76
C SER A 172 6.83 -6.01 -8.58
N MET A 173 6.73 -5.39 -7.41
CA MET A 173 7.39 -4.11 -7.11
C MET A 173 8.92 -4.21 -7.24
N ASP A 174 9.49 -5.38 -6.92
CA ASP A 174 10.93 -5.63 -7.00
C ASP A 174 11.47 -5.63 -8.44
N ASN A 175 10.63 -5.95 -9.43
CA ASN A 175 11.00 -5.78 -10.84
C ASN A 175 11.18 -4.29 -11.21
N GLY A 176 10.68 -3.38 -10.37
CA GLY A 176 10.81 -1.94 -10.51
C GLY A 176 12.04 -1.40 -9.85
N ASP A 177 11.94 -1.06 -8.58
CA ASP A 177 13.01 -0.36 -7.86
C ASP A 177 14.13 -1.30 -7.39
N GLY A 178 13.82 -2.59 -7.19
CA GLY A 178 14.74 -3.65 -6.80
C GLY A 178 14.32 -4.31 -5.48
N ILE A 179 14.93 -5.46 -5.18
CA ILE A 179 14.75 -6.16 -3.91
C ILE A 179 15.45 -5.34 -2.82
N ALA A 180 14.74 -5.02 -1.73
CA ALA A 180 15.32 -4.26 -0.64
C ALA A 180 16.31 -5.13 0.16
N VAL A 181 17.54 -4.63 0.34
CA VAL A 181 18.63 -5.37 1.01
C VAL A 181 18.88 -4.85 2.42
N GLY A 182 18.77 -3.54 2.62
CA GLY A 182 19.05 -2.95 3.92
C GLY A 182 18.70 -1.47 3.98
N TRP A 183 18.37 -0.99 5.17
CA TRP A 183 18.17 0.44 5.41
C TRP A 183 19.53 1.14 5.56
N LEU A 184 19.76 2.20 4.77
CA LEU A 184 21.03 2.95 4.81
C LEU A 184 21.15 3.88 6.03
N GLY A 185 20.05 4.12 6.74
CA GLY A 185 19.98 5.07 7.85
C GLY A 185 19.29 6.38 7.48
N HIS A 186 18.89 7.12 8.50
CA HIS A 186 18.20 8.40 8.35
C HIS A 186 19.21 9.51 7.97
N PRO A 187 19.06 10.18 6.80
CA PRO A 187 19.96 11.25 6.38
C PRO A 187 19.56 12.60 6.99
N ILE A 188 20.45 13.18 7.79
CA ILE A 188 20.33 14.57 8.25
C ILE A 188 21.20 15.45 7.36
N LEU A 189 20.58 16.39 6.65
CA LEU A 189 21.29 17.36 5.82
C LEU A 189 21.51 18.65 6.61
N ARG A 190 22.71 19.22 6.54
CA ARG A 190 23.04 20.48 7.19
C ARG A 190 23.70 21.44 6.21
N ASP A 191 23.46 22.73 6.35
CA ASP A 191 24.25 23.74 5.65
C ASP A 191 25.58 24.04 6.37
N LYS A 192 26.41 24.90 5.77
CA LYS A 192 27.67 25.37 6.37
C LYS A 192 27.52 26.08 7.72
N GLU A 193 26.32 26.57 8.05
CA GLU A 193 25.98 27.22 9.32
C GLU A 193 25.52 26.20 10.37
N GLY A 194 25.46 24.91 10.01
CA GLY A 194 25.04 23.80 10.86
C GLY A 194 23.52 23.65 10.99
N ARG A 195 22.74 24.44 10.25
CA ARG A 195 21.27 24.37 10.26
C ARG A 195 20.82 23.11 9.55
N GLU A 196 19.90 22.40 10.17
CA GLU A 196 19.26 21.24 9.56
C GLU A 196 18.35 21.65 8.40
N LEU A 197 18.42 20.87 7.32
CA LEU A 197 17.68 21.07 6.09
C LEU A 197 16.86 19.82 5.78
N PHE A 198 15.61 20.03 5.36
CA PHE A 198 14.65 19.00 5.01
C PHE A 198 14.47 18.97 3.49
N VAL A 199 14.59 17.78 2.90
CA VAL A 199 14.29 17.60 1.48
C VAL A 199 12.77 17.56 1.29
N ARG A 200 12.24 18.38 0.38
CA ARG A 200 10.82 18.32 0.03
C ARG A 200 10.50 16.97 -0.62
N ARG A 201 9.69 16.14 0.06
CA ARG A 201 9.22 14.84 -0.46
C ARG A 201 8.45 15.01 -1.79
N MET A 202 8.55 14.02 -2.67
CA MET A 202 7.78 13.96 -3.92
C MET A 202 6.29 13.69 -3.63
N PRO A 203 5.35 14.55 -4.05
CA PRO A 203 3.93 14.25 -3.94
C PRO A 203 3.52 13.10 -4.89
N THR A 204 2.46 12.37 -4.52
CA THR A 204 1.97 11.18 -5.25
C THR A 204 1.81 11.41 -6.76
N PHE A 205 1.23 12.55 -7.17
CA PHE A 205 0.93 12.87 -8.57
C PHE A 205 2.15 12.98 -9.50
N PHE A 206 3.34 13.29 -8.98
CA PHE A 206 4.49 13.63 -9.82
C PHE A 206 5.33 12.42 -10.20
N ASP A 207 5.61 12.23 -11.50
CA ASP A 207 6.60 11.25 -11.97
C ASP A 207 8.05 11.73 -11.75
N THR A 208 8.26 13.03 -11.90
CA THR A 208 9.54 13.69 -11.62
C THR A 208 9.27 14.92 -10.78
N PHE A 209 10.17 15.21 -9.83
CA PHE A 209 10.00 16.33 -8.91
C PHE A 209 11.38 16.92 -8.57
N PRO A 210 11.51 18.25 -8.43
CA PRO A 210 12.80 18.88 -8.19
C PRO A 210 13.32 18.60 -6.77
N VAL A 211 14.65 18.66 -6.62
CA VAL A 211 15.29 18.58 -5.31
C VAL A 211 15.37 19.97 -4.71
N ILE A 212 14.60 20.19 -3.66
CA ILE A 212 14.54 21.46 -2.91
C ILE A 212 14.74 21.13 -1.43
N LEU A 213 15.64 21.86 -0.78
CA LEU A 213 15.94 21.75 0.63
C LEU A 213 15.44 23.01 1.35
N VAL A 214 14.64 22.80 2.39
CA VAL A 214 14.06 23.87 3.22
C VAL A 214 14.57 23.77 4.64
N ASP A 215 14.63 24.89 5.36
CA ASP A 215 14.82 24.85 6.81
C ASP A 215 13.52 24.50 7.55
N SER A 216 13.57 24.45 8.88
CA SER A 216 12.42 24.16 9.75
C SER A 216 11.26 25.16 9.62
N ASN A 217 11.49 26.34 9.05
CA ASN A 217 10.44 27.34 8.80
C ASN A 217 9.88 27.25 7.37
N GLY A 218 10.32 26.27 6.57
CA GLY A 218 9.92 26.11 5.18
C GLY A 218 10.60 27.08 4.22
N ILE A 219 11.66 27.78 4.64
CA ILE A 219 12.42 28.69 3.77
C ILE A 219 13.39 27.87 2.94
N VAL A 220 13.40 28.07 1.62
CA VAL A 220 14.34 27.40 0.71
C VAL A 220 15.77 27.84 1.02
N ARG A 221 16.65 26.87 1.29
CA ARG A 221 18.07 27.09 1.60
C ARG A 221 19.00 26.53 0.55
N ALA A 222 18.65 25.39 -0.04
CA ALA A 222 19.45 24.80 -1.11
C ALA A 222 18.58 24.10 -2.16
N ASP A 223 19.10 23.96 -3.37
CA ASP A 223 18.48 23.21 -4.47
C ASP A 223 19.50 22.53 -5.37
N VAL A 224 19.00 21.67 -6.26
CA VAL A 224 19.74 21.22 -7.43
C VAL A 224 19.23 22.01 -8.64
N PRO A 225 19.95 23.06 -9.08
CA PRO A 225 19.43 23.96 -10.10
C PRO A 225 19.38 23.27 -11.46
N PHE A 226 18.30 23.54 -12.21
CA PHE A 226 18.21 23.09 -13.61
C PHE A 226 19.17 23.87 -14.52
N ARG A 227 19.26 25.20 -14.35
CA ARG A 227 20.20 26.07 -15.07
C ARG A 227 21.23 26.64 -14.11
N SER A 228 22.50 26.34 -14.34
CA SER A 228 23.59 26.73 -13.44
C SER A 228 24.01 28.20 -13.56
N ALA A 229 23.66 28.89 -14.65
CA ALA A 229 24.18 30.24 -14.97
C ALA A 229 23.86 31.30 -13.90
N GLU A 230 22.72 31.18 -13.22
CA GLU A 230 22.26 32.12 -12.20
C GLU A 230 21.92 31.41 -10.88
N SER A 231 22.52 30.24 -10.65
CA SER A 231 22.32 29.51 -9.40
C SER A 231 22.85 30.31 -8.21
N LYS A 232 22.01 30.46 -7.19
CA LYS A 232 22.34 31.13 -5.92
C LYS A 232 22.36 30.18 -4.73
N ASN A 233 21.61 29.08 -4.82
CA ASN A 233 21.33 28.16 -3.73
C ASN A 233 21.81 26.74 -4.05
N SER A 234 22.79 26.55 -4.94
CA SER A 234 23.22 25.18 -5.23
C SER A 234 23.81 24.52 -4.00
N VAL A 235 23.63 23.19 -3.90
CA VAL A 235 24.23 22.35 -2.85
C VAL A 235 25.73 22.66 -2.64
N GLU A 236 26.48 22.92 -3.72
CA GLU A 236 27.89 23.33 -3.67
C GLU A 236 28.11 24.70 -3.02
N GLN A 237 27.34 25.71 -3.43
CA GLN A 237 27.49 27.09 -2.98
C GLN A 237 27.11 27.26 -1.50
N VAL A 238 26.09 26.52 -1.08
CA VAL A 238 25.58 26.51 0.30
C VAL A 238 26.48 25.68 1.22
N GLY A 239 27.23 24.71 0.66
CA GLY A 239 28.11 23.84 1.42
C GLY A 239 27.34 22.81 2.25
N VAL A 240 26.34 22.17 1.64
CA VAL A 240 25.49 21.19 2.33
C VAL A 240 26.26 19.89 2.59
N THR A 241 26.15 19.36 3.80
CA THR A 241 26.66 18.03 4.21
C THR A 241 25.49 17.11 4.55
N VAL A 242 25.73 15.80 4.50
CA VAL A 242 24.77 14.77 4.96
C VAL A 242 25.47 13.89 5.98
N GLU A 243 24.76 13.58 7.04
CA GLU A 243 25.18 12.66 8.10
C GLU A 243 24.07 11.63 8.31
N PHE A 244 24.44 10.35 8.37
CA PHE A 244 23.49 9.26 8.51
C PHE A 244 23.43 8.77 9.96
N TYR A 245 22.22 8.45 10.42
CA TYR A 245 21.95 7.91 11.76
C TYR A 245 21.18 6.59 11.65
N GLY A 246 21.70 5.55 12.31
CA GLY A 246 21.18 4.19 12.16
C GLY A 246 21.50 3.57 10.79
N GLY A 247 21.03 2.35 10.57
CA GLY A 247 21.25 1.61 9.33
C GLY A 247 22.71 1.33 9.01
N GLU A 248 22.98 0.99 7.75
CA GLU A 248 24.31 0.61 7.27
C GLU A 248 25.33 1.76 7.32
N LEU A 249 24.89 3.00 7.04
CA LEU A 249 25.77 4.17 7.00
C LEU A 249 25.81 4.92 8.33
N ASN A 250 25.48 4.27 9.45
CA ASN A 250 25.41 4.93 10.75
C ASN A 250 26.69 5.72 11.09
N SER A 251 26.52 6.97 11.50
CA SER A 251 27.61 7.91 11.85
C SER A 251 28.60 8.20 10.71
N VAL A 252 28.19 7.97 9.45
CA VAL A 252 28.96 8.35 8.26
C VAL A 252 28.50 9.72 7.76
N SER A 253 29.46 10.61 7.55
CA SER A 253 29.22 11.95 6.98
C SER A 253 29.84 12.09 5.60
N TYR A 254 29.11 12.70 4.67
CA TYR A 254 29.62 13.10 3.36
C TYR A 254 29.52 14.61 3.14
N SER A 255 30.53 15.16 2.48
CA SER A 255 30.58 16.58 2.09
C SER A 255 30.79 16.77 0.58
N PHE A 256 31.08 15.70 -0.16
CA PHE A 256 31.32 15.80 -1.60
C PHE A 256 30.03 16.10 -2.38
N PRO A 257 29.96 17.17 -3.19
CA PRO A 257 28.70 17.61 -3.78
C PRO A 257 27.97 16.59 -4.64
N ALA A 258 28.69 15.73 -5.38
CA ALA A 258 28.03 14.71 -6.20
C ALA A 258 27.30 13.67 -5.33
N THR A 259 27.93 13.26 -4.22
CA THR A 259 27.35 12.33 -3.24
C THR A 259 26.17 12.97 -2.51
N MET A 260 26.29 14.24 -2.17
CA MET A 260 25.21 15.02 -1.57
C MET A 260 23.97 15.08 -2.46
N LYS A 261 24.17 15.43 -3.74
CA LYS A 261 23.08 15.46 -4.73
C LYS A 261 22.47 14.07 -4.94
N LYS A 262 23.28 13.01 -4.88
CA LYS A 262 22.79 11.62 -4.94
C LYS A 262 21.84 11.34 -3.78
N TYR A 263 22.26 11.59 -2.53
CA TYR A 263 21.42 11.30 -1.37
C TYR A 263 20.24 12.25 -1.23
N ALA A 264 20.37 13.52 -1.59
CA ALA A 264 19.24 14.46 -1.61
C ALA A 264 18.14 14.02 -2.61
N ARG A 265 18.52 13.51 -3.79
CA ARG A 265 17.55 12.91 -4.74
C ARG A 265 16.85 11.67 -4.18
N ARG A 266 17.55 10.86 -3.38
CA ARG A 266 16.96 9.66 -2.76
C ARG A 266 16.07 10.00 -1.58
N ALA A 267 16.50 10.94 -0.74
CA ALA A 267 15.72 11.51 0.35
C ALA A 267 14.47 12.25 -0.14
N GLN A 268 14.37 12.58 -1.42
CA GLN A 268 13.12 13.07 -2.00
C GLN A 268 12.00 12.01 -1.99
N LEU A 269 12.40 10.73 -1.99
CA LEU A 269 11.51 9.56 -2.10
C LEU A 269 11.14 8.97 -0.74
N GLY A 270 11.70 9.45 0.37
CA GLY A 270 11.55 8.79 1.67
C GLY A 270 12.88 8.49 2.36
N GLU A 271 12.85 7.58 3.30
CA GLU A 271 13.95 6.77 3.76
C GLU A 271 14.68 6.09 2.61
N ILE A 272 15.94 5.75 2.86
CA ILE A 272 16.86 5.30 1.84
C ILE A 272 17.26 3.85 2.10
N PHE A 273 17.01 2.99 1.11
CA PHE A 273 17.32 1.56 1.17
C PHE A 273 18.38 1.17 0.15
N GLU A 274 19.26 0.22 0.46
CA GLU A 274 20.00 -0.50 -0.56
C GLU A 274 19.05 -1.42 -1.33
N LEU A 275 19.16 -1.43 -2.66
CA LEU A 275 18.29 -2.21 -3.55
C LEU A 275 19.14 -3.07 -4.48
N ASP A 276 18.93 -4.38 -4.46
CA ASP A 276 19.47 -5.29 -5.46
C ASP A 276 18.58 -5.27 -6.71
N ARG A 277 19.18 -4.80 -7.80
CA ARG A 277 18.55 -4.73 -9.13
C ARG A 277 19.08 -5.77 -10.09
N ALA A 278 20.16 -6.47 -9.74
CA ALA A 278 20.82 -7.42 -10.62
C ALA A 278 20.04 -8.73 -10.68
N THR A 279 19.52 -9.20 -9.55
CA THR A 279 18.79 -10.47 -9.44
C THR A 279 17.59 -10.54 -10.39
N LEU A 280 16.76 -9.50 -10.43
CA LEU A 280 15.57 -9.45 -11.29
C LEU A 280 15.75 -8.62 -12.57
N LYS A 281 16.93 -8.02 -12.79
CA LYS A 281 17.19 -7.04 -13.85
C LYS A 281 16.19 -5.86 -13.79
N SER A 282 15.97 -5.35 -12.58
CA SER A 282 14.95 -4.35 -12.30
C SER A 282 15.15 -3.07 -13.10
N ASP A 283 14.05 -2.52 -13.64
CA ASP A 283 14.08 -1.45 -14.64
C ASP A 283 14.07 -0.02 -14.07
N SER A 284 14.06 0.11 -12.74
CA SER A 284 14.03 1.38 -11.99
C SER A 284 12.72 2.18 -12.14
N PHE A 285 11.64 1.57 -12.61
CA PHE A 285 10.31 2.19 -12.65
C PHE A 285 9.38 1.57 -11.61
N PHE A 286 8.77 2.41 -10.77
CA PHE A 286 7.80 1.96 -9.77
C PHE A 286 6.62 1.21 -10.39
N ARG A 287 6.14 0.20 -9.67
CA ARG A 287 4.94 -0.60 -9.94
C ARG A 287 4.00 -0.49 -8.74
N SER A 288 2.73 -0.84 -8.93
CA SER A 288 1.73 -0.86 -7.86
C SER A 288 1.80 -2.18 -7.08
N SER A 289 1.34 -2.15 -5.83
CA SER A 289 1.08 -3.34 -5.02
C SER A 289 -0.21 -4.05 -5.47
N PRO A 290 -0.48 -5.29 -4.97
CA PRO A 290 -1.75 -5.99 -5.16
C PRO A 290 -2.99 -5.19 -4.74
#